data_AF-A0A7Y5J1B0-F1
#
_entry.id   AF-A0A7Y5J1B0-F1
#
_cell.length_a   1.000
_cell.length_b   1.000
_cell.length_c   1.000
_cell.angle_alpha   90.00
_cell.angle_beta   90.00
_cell.angle_gamma   90.00
#
_symmetry.space_group_name_H-M   'P 1'
#
loop_
_entity.id
_entity.type
_entity.pdbx_description
1 polymer ?
#
loop_
_entity_poly.entity_id
_entity_poly.type
_entity_poly.pdbx_seq_one_letter_code
_entity_poly.pdbx_strand_id
1 'polypeptide(L)'
;MKNNKLLTAIAMVSAVFIWGCQKDDFKEITGVCPVVESTSPENLIAGVPLNQVVSVTFNTEMDPATITTSSITLFGATQVAGTISYSGRTAYFTPSSILLPNVVYTGTVNTSVKDVTGNALQTDYVWTFSTGAIRVDLKTSARFGVLAATGISSVGVSEIRNMDVGLSPGIRSAITGFPPAIVLNGAIYAADDATPAGVQALLLQSKSDLADAYIFAQSAVIPAFAAVSGDLGGKTLLPGIYKSSTTLRIQSGDLILDAQGDVDAVWIFQVAADFFTVGEAGGNVVLAGGAQAKNIFWQTGGSATIGNLTAFQGTLLALTSITMNPGATTTGHLFALNGAVVLTNTNIINKP
;
A
#
# COMPACT_ATOMS: atom_id res chain seq x y z
N MET A 1 -19.81 -4.89 -95.25
CA MET A 1 -20.53 -5.44 -94.08
C MET A 1 -20.69 -6.94 -94.25
N LYS A 2 -20.52 -7.68 -93.14
CA LYS A 2 -20.70 -9.12 -92.92
C LYS A 2 -19.50 -10.04 -93.22
N ASN A 3 -18.80 -10.30 -92.10
CA ASN A 3 -17.95 -11.45 -91.80
C ASN A 3 -18.70 -12.79 -91.96
N ASN A 4 -17.97 -13.86 -92.31
CA ASN A 4 -17.72 -14.96 -91.38
C ASN A 4 -16.69 -15.97 -91.93
N LYS A 5 -15.63 -16.19 -91.16
CA LYS A 5 -14.54 -17.16 -91.31
C LYS A 5 -15.05 -18.55 -90.91
N LEU A 6 -14.92 -19.59 -91.74
CA LEU A 6 -13.79 -20.50 -91.98
C LEU A 6 -13.72 -21.71 -91.01
N LEU A 7 -14.15 -22.86 -91.57
CA LEU A 7 -13.76 -24.27 -91.46
C LEU A 7 -13.07 -24.89 -90.20
N THR A 8 -13.73 -25.96 -89.69
CA THR A 8 -13.37 -27.42 -89.68
C THR A 8 -12.07 -27.97 -89.02
N ALA A 9 -12.21 -28.95 -88.08
CA ALA A 9 -11.56 -30.30 -88.02
C ALA A 9 -11.67 -30.93 -86.58
N ILE A 10 -12.44 -32.00 -86.34
CA ILE A 10 -12.12 -33.47 -86.32
C ILE A 10 -11.36 -33.99 -85.06
N ALA A 11 -12.09 -34.78 -84.26
CA ALA A 11 -11.77 -35.98 -83.42
C ALA A 11 -10.40 -36.12 -82.70
N MET A 12 -10.39 -36.56 -81.42
CA MET A 12 -10.44 -37.98 -80.97
C MET A 12 -10.01 -38.14 -79.48
N VAL A 13 -10.55 -39.19 -78.84
CA VAL A 13 -10.05 -39.93 -77.65
C VAL A 13 -10.41 -39.41 -76.25
N SER A 14 -11.35 -40.14 -75.65
CA SER A 14 -11.55 -40.28 -74.21
C SER A 14 -10.38 -41.04 -73.57
N ALA A 15 -9.75 -40.46 -72.55
CA ALA A 15 -8.95 -41.18 -71.58
C ALA A 15 -9.39 -40.74 -70.17
N VAL A 16 -10.00 -41.67 -69.45
CA VAL A 16 -10.42 -41.56 -68.06
C VAL A 16 -9.17 -41.36 -67.19
N PHE A 17 -9.02 -40.18 -66.60
CA PHE A 17 -8.17 -39.97 -65.43
C PHE A 17 -9.07 -39.81 -64.21
N ILE A 18 -9.32 -40.93 -63.53
CA ILE A 18 -9.59 -40.92 -62.10
C ILE A 18 -8.25 -40.61 -61.45
N TRP A 19 -8.15 -39.56 -60.62
CA TRP A 19 -7.33 -39.56 -59.41
C TRP A 19 -7.67 -38.35 -58.53
N GLY A 20 -8.10 -38.65 -57.30
CA GLY A 20 -7.83 -37.82 -56.13
C GLY A 20 -8.69 -36.58 -55.91
N CYS A 21 -9.97 -36.74 -55.56
CA CYS A 21 -10.44 -35.94 -54.43
C CYS A 21 -9.69 -36.46 -53.21
N GLN A 22 -8.60 -35.80 -52.85
CA GLN A 22 -8.01 -36.00 -51.53
C GLN A 22 -9.13 -35.65 -50.55
N LYS A 23 -9.61 -36.67 -49.84
CA LYS A 23 -10.47 -36.46 -48.68
C LYS A 23 -9.56 -35.75 -47.70
N ASP A 24 -9.65 -34.43 -47.64
CA ASP A 24 -9.06 -33.69 -46.54
C ASP A 24 -9.74 -34.24 -45.29
N ASP A 25 -9.06 -35.17 -44.62
CA ASP A 25 -9.30 -35.52 -43.23
C ASP A 25 -8.92 -34.29 -42.41
N PHE A 26 -9.67 -33.20 -42.58
CA PHE A 26 -9.70 -32.12 -41.62
C PHE A 26 -10.40 -32.71 -40.39
N LYS A 27 -9.60 -33.38 -39.56
CA LYS A 27 -9.97 -33.59 -38.17
C LYS A 27 -10.00 -32.21 -37.55
N GLU A 28 -11.19 -31.65 -37.42
CA GLU A 28 -11.41 -30.52 -36.54
C GLU A 28 -10.96 -30.97 -35.15
N ILE A 29 -9.75 -30.56 -34.75
CA ILE A 29 -9.33 -30.71 -33.38
C ILE A 29 -10.20 -29.71 -32.64
N THR A 30 -11.22 -30.20 -31.94
CA THR A 30 -12.03 -29.40 -31.02
C THR A 30 -11.12 -29.00 -29.85
N GLY A 31 -10.22 -28.05 -30.08
CA GLY A 31 -9.30 -27.49 -29.11
C GLY A 31 -10.00 -26.37 -28.34
N VAL A 32 -9.95 -26.44 -27.01
CA VAL A 32 -10.43 -25.33 -26.17
C VAL A 32 -9.44 -24.18 -26.35
N CYS A 33 -9.87 -23.09 -26.97
CA CYS A 33 -9.02 -21.92 -27.13
C CYS A 33 -8.58 -21.38 -25.75
N PRO A 34 -7.36 -20.84 -25.63
CA PRO A 34 -6.93 -20.24 -24.39
C PRO A 34 -7.81 -19.02 -24.05
N VAL A 35 -8.18 -18.91 -22.78
CA VAL A 35 -8.86 -17.75 -22.19
C VAL A 35 -8.18 -17.38 -20.88
N VAL A 36 -8.27 -16.09 -20.52
CA VAL A 36 -7.87 -15.62 -19.19
C VAL A 36 -8.97 -16.00 -18.20
N GLU A 37 -8.65 -16.86 -17.24
CA GLU A 37 -9.57 -17.24 -16.15
C GLU A 37 -9.61 -16.19 -15.04
N SER A 38 -8.45 -15.62 -14.70
CA SER A 38 -8.35 -14.62 -13.65
C SER A 38 -7.08 -13.77 -13.79
N THR A 39 -7.12 -12.59 -13.17
CA THR A 39 -5.96 -11.70 -13.04
C THR A 39 -5.78 -11.30 -11.58
N SER A 40 -4.54 -11.05 -11.18
CA SER A 40 -4.23 -10.34 -9.94
C SER A 40 -3.33 -9.15 -10.30
N PRO A 41 -3.76 -7.90 -10.06
CA PRO A 41 -5.04 -7.52 -9.45
C PRO A 41 -6.26 -7.88 -10.30
N GLU A 42 -7.40 -8.10 -9.65
CA GLU A 42 -8.69 -8.33 -10.32
C GLU A 42 -9.16 -7.07 -11.06
N ASN A 43 -10.05 -7.23 -12.04
CA ASN A 43 -10.56 -6.08 -12.79
C ASN A 43 -11.33 -5.12 -11.88
N LEU A 44 -11.05 -3.83 -12.01
CA LEU A 44 -11.61 -2.69 -11.28
C LEU A 44 -11.25 -2.63 -9.79
N ILE A 45 -10.31 -3.44 -9.31
CA ILE A 45 -9.87 -3.36 -7.91
C ILE A 45 -9.07 -2.05 -7.67
N ALA A 46 -9.32 -1.44 -6.52
CA ALA A 46 -8.63 -0.23 -6.06
C ALA A 46 -7.71 -0.51 -4.88
N GLY A 47 -6.80 0.42 -4.58
CA GLY A 47 -5.91 0.31 -3.42
C GLY A 47 -4.80 -0.73 -3.58
N VAL A 48 -4.46 -1.10 -4.82
CA VAL A 48 -3.43 -2.10 -5.12
C VAL A 48 -2.07 -1.62 -4.59
N PRO A 49 -1.28 -2.49 -3.92
CA PRO A 49 0.08 -2.16 -3.49
C PRO A 49 0.97 -1.72 -4.66
N LEU A 50 1.87 -0.78 -4.41
CA LEU A 50 2.69 -0.21 -5.47
C LEU A 50 3.78 -1.16 -5.99
N ASN A 51 4.13 -2.19 -5.22
CA ASN A 51 5.06 -3.25 -5.58
C ASN A 51 4.35 -4.48 -6.16
N GLN A 52 3.12 -4.33 -6.64
CA GLN A 52 2.32 -5.43 -7.17
C GLN A 52 3.01 -6.14 -8.33
N VAL A 53 3.15 -7.46 -8.19
CA VAL A 53 3.42 -8.36 -9.33
C VAL A 53 2.08 -8.69 -9.97
N VAL A 54 1.94 -8.38 -11.26
CA VAL A 54 0.71 -8.66 -11.99
C VAL A 54 0.73 -10.11 -12.44
N SER A 55 -0.34 -10.87 -12.16
CA SER A 55 -0.48 -12.25 -12.64
C SER A 55 -1.71 -12.42 -13.52
N VAL A 56 -1.59 -13.32 -14.50
CA VAL A 56 -2.64 -13.71 -15.44
C VAL A 56 -2.68 -15.23 -15.45
N THR A 57 -3.82 -15.81 -15.06
CA THR A 57 -4.04 -17.26 -15.08
C THR A 57 -4.91 -17.63 -16.26
N PHE A 58 -4.45 -18.61 -17.04
CA PHE A 58 -5.15 -19.13 -18.21
C PHE A 58 -5.87 -20.45 -17.89
N ASN A 59 -6.88 -20.79 -18.70
CA ASN A 59 -7.61 -22.06 -18.58
C ASN A 59 -6.79 -23.29 -19.02
N THR A 60 -5.77 -23.07 -19.83
CA THR A 60 -4.91 -24.12 -20.38
C THR A 60 -3.44 -23.77 -20.21
N GLU A 61 -2.58 -24.75 -20.46
CA GLU A 61 -1.14 -24.55 -20.53
C GLU A 61 -0.78 -23.77 -21.81
N MET A 62 0.00 -22.70 -21.64
CA MET A 62 0.39 -21.78 -22.70
C MET A 62 1.78 -22.12 -23.23
N ASP A 63 2.04 -21.83 -24.50
CA ASP A 63 3.38 -21.88 -25.07
C ASP A 63 4.23 -20.75 -24.45
N PRO A 64 5.24 -21.07 -23.60
CA PRO A 64 6.04 -20.06 -22.93
C PRO A 64 6.78 -19.13 -23.89
N ALA A 65 7.05 -19.54 -25.14
CA ALA A 65 7.69 -18.69 -26.14
C ALA A 65 6.80 -17.52 -26.59
N THR A 66 5.48 -17.65 -26.42
CA THR A 66 4.51 -16.60 -26.75
C THR A 66 4.19 -15.67 -25.58
N ILE A 67 4.56 -16.05 -24.35
CA ILE A 67 4.35 -15.26 -23.13
C ILE A 67 5.54 -14.32 -22.93
N THR A 68 5.45 -13.15 -23.55
CA THR A 68 6.47 -12.10 -23.54
C THR A 68 5.91 -10.75 -23.05
N THR A 69 6.80 -9.79 -22.77
CA THR A 69 6.41 -8.41 -22.40
C THR A 69 5.77 -7.61 -23.54
N SER A 70 5.76 -8.13 -24.78
CA SER A 70 4.96 -7.57 -25.88
C SER A 70 3.58 -8.21 -25.99
N SER A 71 3.39 -9.40 -25.43
CA SER A 71 2.11 -10.12 -25.41
C SER A 71 1.24 -9.77 -24.19
N ILE A 72 1.88 -9.52 -23.04
CA ILE A 72 1.24 -9.07 -21.81
C ILE A 72 1.87 -7.73 -21.43
N THR A 73 1.06 -6.69 -21.48
CA THR A 73 1.49 -5.30 -21.28
C THR A 73 0.73 -4.64 -20.13
N LEU A 74 1.36 -3.63 -19.53
CA LEU A 74 0.77 -2.82 -18.47
C LEU A 74 1.01 -1.33 -18.79
N PHE A 75 -0.04 -0.52 -18.77
CA PHE A 75 0.01 0.91 -19.05
C PHE A 75 -0.55 1.71 -17.90
N GLY A 76 0.16 2.75 -17.46
CA GLY A 76 -0.42 3.87 -16.72
C GLY A 76 -0.63 5.03 -17.70
N ALA A 77 0.00 6.19 -17.42
CA ALA A 77 0.15 7.25 -18.43
C ALA A 77 1.07 6.85 -19.58
N THR A 78 2.05 6.00 -19.31
CA THR A 78 2.98 5.39 -20.27
C THR A 78 3.08 3.89 -20.02
N GLN A 79 3.67 3.15 -20.96
CA GLN A 79 3.93 1.72 -20.77
C GLN A 79 4.86 1.51 -19.58
N VAL A 80 4.47 0.61 -18.67
CA VAL A 80 5.28 0.19 -17.54
C VAL A 80 6.29 -0.83 -18.04
N ALA A 81 7.58 -0.57 -17.83
CA ALA A 81 8.62 -1.55 -18.09
C ALA A 81 8.62 -2.66 -17.02
N GLY A 82 8.98 -3.88 -17.40
CA GLY A 82 8.99 -5.02 -16.50
C GLY A 82 9.57 -6.26 -17.15
N THR A 83 9.61 -7.35 -16.38
CA THR A 83 9.98 -8.69 -16.84
C THR A 83 8.77 -9.61 -16.76
N ILE A 84 8.80 -10.69 -17.54
CA ILE A 84 7.75 -11.71 -17.50
C ILE A 84 8.35 -13.06 -17.13
N SER A 85 7.64 -13.82 -16.32
CA SER A 85 7.89 -15.24 -16.09
C SER A 85 6.60 -16.03 -16.26
N TYR A 86 6.71 -17.33 -16.50
CA TYR A 86 5.57 -18.21 -16.72
C TYR A 86 5.80 -19.53 -15.97
N SER A 87 4.78 -19.99 -15.24
CA SER A 87 4.84 -21.25 -14.49
C SER A 87 3.45 -21.85 -14.34
N GLY A 88 3.33 -23.15 -14.62
CA GLY A 88 2.05 -23.85 -14.64
C GLY A 88 1.13 -23.29 -15.73
N ARG A 89 0.07 -22.59 -15.34
CA ARG A 89 -0.85 -21.88 -16.25
C ARG A 89 -0.85 -20.36 -16.04
N THR A 90 0.13 -19.83 -15.31
CA THR A 90 0.11 -18.44 -14.84
C THR A 90 1.34 -17.70 -15.34
N ALA A 91 1.09 -16.56 -16.01
CA ALA A 91 2.11 -15.58 -16.34
C ALA A 91 2.21 -14.55 -15.22
N TYR A 92 3.43 -14.11 -14.92
CA TYR A 92 3.73 -13.09 -13.92
C TYR A 92 4.52 -11.97 -14.58
N PHE A 93 3.94 -10.78 -14.60
CA PHE A 93 4.61 -9.55 -15.01
C PHE A 93 5.10 -8.81 -13.76
N THR A 94 6.41 -8.66 -13.64
CA THR A 94 7.06 -7.93 -12.54
C THR A 94 7.50 -6.55 -13.04
N PRO A 95 6.86 -5.44 -12.63
CA PRO A 95 7.31 -4.10 -12.97
C PRO A 95 8.78 -3.87 -12.55
N SER A 96 9.57 -3.21 -13.40
CA SER A 96 10.98 -2.90 -13.09
C SER A 96 11.13 -1.72 -12.13
N SER A 97 10.05 -1.00 -11.86
CA SER A 97 9.98 0.11 -10.91
C SER A 97 8.64 0.06 -10.18
N ILE A 98 8.63 0.57 -8.94
CA ILE A 98 7.41 0.68 -8.14
C ILE A 98 6.35 1.48 -8.92
N LEU A 99 5.13 0.98 -8.93
CA LEU A 99 3.99 1.65 -9.55
C LEU A 99 3.71 2.98 -8.85
N LEU A 100 3.24 3.97 -9.58
CA LEU A 100 2.90 5.27 -9.03
C LEU A 100 1.64 5.17 -8.18
N PRO A 101 1.53 5.91 -7.07
CA PRO A 101 0.34 5.90 -6.23
C PRO A 101 -0.84 6.59 -6.91
N ASN A 102 -2.06 6.14 -6.58
CA ASN A 102 -3.32 6.72 -7.08
C ASN A 102 -3.40 6.79 -8.61
N VAL A 103 -2.81 5.82 -9.31
CA VAL A 103 -2.82 5.72 -10.78
C VAL A 103 -3.67 4.53 -11.20
N VAL A 104 -4.52 4.74 -12.20
CA VAL A 104 -5.20 3.64 -12.90
C VAL A 104 -4.23 3.03 -13.88
N TYR A 105 -4.03 1.72 -13.76
CA TYR A 105 -3.26 0.91 -14.67
C TYR A 105 -4.19 0.01 -15.49
N THR A 106 -3.86 -0.13 -16.78
CA THR A 106 -4.53 -1.00 -17.73
C THR A 106 -3.60 -2.14 -18.11
N GLY A 107 -4.01 -3.38 -17.79
CA GLY A 107 -3.36 -4.59 -18.26
C GLY A 107 -3.99 -5.07 -19.56
N THR A 108 -3.17 -5.58 -20.48
CA THR A 108 -3.64 -6.19 -21.73
C THR A 108 -2.88 -7.48 -22.00
N VAL A 109 -3.60 -8.56 -22.25
CA VAL A 109 -3.08 -9.80 -22.86
C VAL A 109 -3.61 -9.83 -24.29
N ASN A 110 -2.73 -9.72 -25.28
CA ASN A 110 -3.16 -9.67 -26.67
C ASN A 110 -3.28 -11.06 -27.32
N THR A 111 -3.91 -11.09 -28.48
CA THR A 111 -4.14 -12.31 -29.29
C THR A 111 -2.87 -13.02 -29.80
N SER A 112 -1.66 -12.51 -29.53
CA SER A 112 -0.42 -13.21 -29.91
C SER A 112 -0.05 -14.39 -29.01
N VAL A 113 -0.64 -14.48 -27.80
CA VAL A 113 -0.43 -15.61 -26.89
C VAL A 113 -1.11 -16.87 -27.43
N LYS A 114 -0.42 -18.02 -27.32
CA LYS A 114 -0.91 -19.32 -27.80
C LYS A 114 -0.80 -20.40 -26.75
N ASP A 115 -1.67 -21.40 -26.85
CA ASP A 115 -1.52 -22.65 -26.09
C ASP A 115 -0.43 -23.56 -26.69
N VAL A 116 -0.07 -24.63 -25.96
CA VAL A 116 0.93 -25.62 -26.41
C VAL A 116 0.50 -26.38 -27.68
N THR A 117 -0.77 -26.29 -28.09
CA THR A 117 -1.30 -26.87 -29.33
C THR A 117 -1.39 -25.86 -30.47
N GLY A 118 -0.99 -24.60 -30.24
CA GLY A 118 -0.93 -23.53 -31.22
C GLY A 118 -2.21 -22.69 -31.35
N ASN A 119 -3.25 -22.93 -30.55
CA ASN A 119 -4.46 -22.09 -30.58
C ASN A 119 -4.17 -20.74 -29.93
N ALA A 120 -4.56 -19.66 -30.60
CA ALA A 120 -4.38 -18.31 -30.09
C ALA A 120 -5.57 -17.86 -29.21
N LEU A 121 -5.30 -16.92 -28.30
CA LEU A 121 -6.34 -16.15 -27.64
C LEU A 121 -7.17 -15.42 -28.71
N GLN A 122 -8.50 -15.50 -28.63
CA GLN A 122 -9.39 -15.04 -29.70
C GLN A 122 -9.62 -13.52 -29.69
N THR A 123 -9.49 -12.88 -28.53
CA THR A 123 -9.69 -11.43 -28.37
C THR A 123 -8.77 -10.94 -27.28
N ASP A 124 -8.24 -9.73 -27.43
CA ASP A 124 -7.43 -9.10 -26.39
C ASP A 124 -8.22 -9.05 -25.08
N TYR A 125 -7.61 -9.56 -24.01
CA TYR A 125 -8.17 -9.46 -22.67
C TYR A 125 -7.62 -8.19 -22.01
N VAL A 126 -8.50 -7.24 -21.72
CA VAL A 126 -8.14 -5.94 -21.14
C VAL A 126 -8.81 -5.80 -19.79
N TRP A 127 -8.03 -5.41 -18.78
CA TRP A 127 -8.55 -5.11 -17.45
C TRP A 127 -7.87 -3.88 -16.88
N THR A 128 -8.48 -3.29 -15.86
CA THR A 128 -7.93 -2.12 -15.18
C THR A 128 -7.89 -2.36 -13.67
N PHE A 129 -6.98 -1.68 -12.99
CA PHE A 129 -6.95 -1.58 -11.53
C PHE A 129 -6.36 -0.23 -11.13
N SER A 130 -6.58 0.23 -9.90
CA SER A 130 -5.91 1.42 -9.39
C SER A 130 -5.00 1.09 -8.21
N THR A 131 -3.81 1.69 -8.24
CA THR A 131 -2.91 1.65 -7.09
C THR A 131 -3.42 2.52 -5.96
N GLY A 132 -3.12 2.12 -4.73
CA GLY A 132 -3.42 2.94 -3.55
C GLY A 132 -2.46 4.11 -3.38
N ALA A 133 -2.69 4.90 -2.33
CA ALA A 133 -1.75 5.92 -1.89
C ALA A 133 -0.48 5.30 -1.30
N ILE A 134 0.62 6.06 -1.30
CA ILE A 134 1.80 5.71 -0.49
C ILE A 134 1.40 5.83 0.97
N ARG A 135 1.35 4.71 1.69
CA ARG A 135 1.04 4.64 3.12
C ARG A 135 2.13 3.92 3.89
N VAL A 136 2.33 4.33 5.14
CA VAL A 136 3.24 3.65 6.05
C VAL A 136 2.52 2.40 6.58
N ASP A 137 3.05 1.22 6.31
CA ASP A 137 2.50 -0.05 6.84
C ASP A 137 3.09 -0.35 8.22
N LEU A 138 2.23 -0.35 9.23
CA LEU A 138 2.61 -0.62 10.62
C LEU A 138 2.72 -2.11 10.94
N LYS A 139 2.20 -3.00 10.07
CA LYS A 139 2.17 -4.46 10.26
C LYS A 139 1.78 -4.84 11.70
N THR A 140 2.60 -5.64 12.41
CA THR A 140 2.25 -6.10 13.76
C THR A 140 2.23 -4.97 14.80
N SER A 141 2.87 -3.83 14.54
CA SER A 141 2.82 -2.66 15.42
C SER A 141 1.44 -2.00 15.48
N ALA A 142 0.60 -2.18 14.45
CA ALA A 142 -0.72 -1.54 14.34
C ALA A 142 -1.69 -1.87 15.49
N ARG A 143 -1.42 -2.93 16.27
CA ARG A 143 -2.25 -3.32 17.42
C ARG A 143 -2.03 -2.43 18.66
N PHE A 144 -0.92 -1.71 18.73
CA PHE A 144 -0.51 -0.97 19.92
C PHE A 144 -0.95 0.48 19.85
N GLY A 145 -1.53 1.01 20.93
CA GLY A 145 -1.74 2.46 21.10
C GLY A 145 -0.45 3.15 21.53
N VAL A 146 0.38 2.43 22.29
CA VAL A 146 1.70 2.87 22.74
C VAL A 146 2.70 1.74 22.55
N LEU A 147 3.81 2.02 21.88
CA LEU A 147 4.95 1.09 21.73
C LEU A 147 6.25 1.86 21.97
N ALA A 148 7.03 1.46 22.98
CA ALA A 148 8.23 2.17 23.40
C ALA A 148 9.44 1.24 23.57
N ALA A 149 10.63 1.80 23.76
CA ALA A 149 11.85 1.03 24.00
C ALA A 149 12.30 1.02 25.46
N THR A 150 12.34 2.18 26.13
CA THR A 150 13.02 2.31 27.43
C THR A 150 12.08 2.41 28.62
N GLY A 151 10.87 2.93 28.44
CA GLY A 151 9.88 2.99 29.50
C GLY A 151 8.54 3.55 29.02
N ILE A 152 7.50 3.27 29.79
CA ILE A 152 6.16 3.83 29.60
C ILE A 152 5.65 4.27 30.97
N SER A 153 5.37 5.56 31.14
CA SER A 153 4.87 6.08 32.41
C SER A 153 3.58 6.85 32.22
N SER A 154 2.71 6.78 33.23
CA SER A 154 1.56 7.67 33.34
C SER A 154 1.51 8.31 34.73
N VAL A 155 1.19 9.60 34.77
CA VAL A 155 0.74 10.27 35.99
C VAL A 155 -0.76 10.53 35.84
N GLY A 156 -1.55 10.20 36.86
CA GLY A 156 -3.01 10.41 36.84
C GLY A 156 -3.79 9.45 35.93
N VAL A 157 -5.06 9.79 35.70
CA VAL A 157 -6.11 8.90 35.14
C VAL A 157 -6.13 8.86 33.60
N SER A 158 -5.04 8.43 32.98
CA SER A 158 -4.97 8.30 31.53
C SER A 158 -5.65 7.01 31.02
N GLU A 159 -6.15 7.03 29.79
CA GLU A 159 -6.84 5.91 29.16
C GLU A 159 -6.27 5.61 27.77
N ILE A 160 -5.99 4.34 27.53
CA ILE A 160 -5.61 3.80 26.21
C ILE A 160 -6.72 2.86 25.79
N ARG A 161 -7.41 3.14 24.68
CA ARG A 161 -8.70 2.51 24.35
C ARG A 161 -8.61 1.63 23.11
N ASN A 162 -9.03 0.37 23.25
CA ASN A 162 -9.15 -0.65 22.21
C ASN A 162 -7.83 -0.98 21.50
N MET A 163 -6.71 -0.84 22.21
CA MET A 163 -5.36 -1.10 21.71
C MET A 163 -4.46 -1.55 22.85
N ASP A 164 -3.36 -2.22 22.48
CA ASP A 164 -2.38 -2.72 23.43
C ASP A 164 -1.30 -1.68 23.78
N VAL A 165 -0.55 -1.96 24.84
CA VAL A 165 0.65 -1.23 25.24
C VAL A 165 1.83 -2.20 25.19
N GLY A 166 2.92 -1.81 24.51
CA GLY A 166 4.09 -2.65 24.34
C GLY A 166 5.37 -1.94 24.75
N LEU A 167 6.22 -2.62 25.52
CA LEU A 167 7.56 -2.14 25.85
C LEU A 167 8.59 -3.20 25.46
N SER A 168 9.51 -2.85 24.56
CA SER A 168 10.65 -3.71 24.19
C SER A 168 11.77 -2.88 23.56
N PRO A 169 13.04 -3.08 23.96
CA PRO A 169 13.54 -4.17 24.82
C PRO A 169 13.37 -3.93 26.33
N GLY A 170 12.79 -2.80 26.75
CA GLY A 170 12.51 -2.52 28.16
C GLY A 170 11.62 -3.57 28.83
N ILE A 171 11.74 -3.65 30.15
CA ILE A 171 11.09 -4.66 30.99
C ILE A 171 9.89 -4.09 31.76
N ARG A 172 9.04 -4.95 32.31
CA ARG A 172 7.77 -4.60 32.95
C ARG A 172 7.90 -3.58 34.07
N SER A 173 8.98 -3.61 34.84
CA SER A 173 9.22 -2.64 35.92
C SER A 173 9.41 -1.19 35.43
N ALA A 174 9.73 -0.99 34.15
CA ALA A 174 9.79 0.33 33.51
C ALA A 174 8.43 0.81 32.97
N ILE A 175 7.36 0.02 33.14
CA ILE A 175 5.98 0.45 32.91
C ILE A 175 5.38 0.87 34.26
N THR A 176 5.10 2.16 34.41
CA THR A 176 4.66 2.75 35.70
C THR A 176 3.39 3.59 35.54
N GLY A 177 2.60 3.72 36.61
CA GLY A 177 1.39 4.54 36.59
C GLY A 177 0.11 3.86 36.08
N PHE A 178 0.14 2.54 35.89
CA PHE A 178 -1.00 1.70 35.53
C PHE A 178 -1.26 0.70 36.67
N PRO A 179 -2.11 0.98 37.68
CA PRO A 179 -3.04 2.13 37.84
C PRO A 179 -2.39 3.43 38.37
N PRO A 180 -3.08 4.60 38.34
CA PRO A 180 -4.50 4.80 38.00
C PRO A 180 -4.81 4.91 36.50
N ALA A 181 -3.82 4.96 35.62
CA ALA A 181 -4.08 4.84 34.20
C ALA A 181 -4.55 3.43 33.84
N ILE A 182 -5.34 3.32 32.77
CA ILE A 182 -5.93 2.05 32.33
C ILE A 182 -5.72 1.82 30.84
N VAL A 183 -5.70 0.53 30.47
CA VAL A 183 -5.81 0.06 29.10
C VAL A 183 -7.18 -0.60 28.95
N LEU A 184 -8.10 0.07 28.27
CA LEU A 184 -9.47 -0.40 28.05
C LEU A 184 -9.50 -1.31 26.81
N ASN A 185 -10.01 -2.53 26.96
CA ASN A 185 -10.10 -3.52 25.86
C ASN A 185 -8.76 -3.77 25.15
N GLY A 186 -7.68 -3.81 25.93
CA GLY A 186 -6.33 -4.12 25.48
C GLY A 186 -5.48 -4.67 26.62
N ALA A 187 -4.24 -4.99 26.34
CA ALA A 187 -3.29 -5.53 27.32
C ALA A 187 -1.97 -4.76 27.34
N ILE A 188 -1.26 -4.87 28.46
CA ILE A 188 0.11 -4.35 28.62
C ILE A 188 1.07 -5.51 28.48
N TYR A 189 2.01 -5.39 27.53
CA TYR A 189 3.07 -6.36 27.25
C TYR A 189 4.46 -5.75 27.46
N ALA A 190 5.36 -6.50 28.07
CA ALA A 190 6.77 -6.14 28.28
C ALA A 190 7.71 -7.28 27.86
N ALA A 191 8.97 -6.96 27.60
CA ALA A 191 9.93 -7.91 27.03
C ALA A 191 10.23 -9.15 27.91
N ASP A 192 10.02 -9.03 29.22
CA ASP A 192 10.23 -10.07 30.25
C ASP A 192 8.95 -10.84 30.62
N ASP A 193 7.83 -10.59 29.94
CA ASP A 193 6.60 -11.35 30.17
C ASP A 193 6.74 -12.79 29.68
N ALA A 194 6.77 -13.74 30.61
CA ALA A 194 6.75 -15.17 30.31
C ALA A 194 5.37 -15.68 29.89
N THR A 195 4.30 -14.99 30.30
CA THR A 195 2.91 -15.37 30.03
C THR A 195 2.10 -14.18 29.52
N PRO A 196 1.30 -14.34 28.45
CA PRO A 196 1.16 -15.54 27.62
C PRO A 196 2.44 -15.91 26.87
N ALA A 197 2.58 -17.18 26.49
CA ALA A 197 3.73 -17.60 25.67
C ALA A 197 3.74 -16.83 24.33
N GLY A 198 4.93 -16.46 23.86
CA GLY A 198 5.10 -15.75 22.59
C GLY A 198 5.10 -14.22 22.67
N VAL A 199 4.90 -13.61 23.85
CA VAL A 199 4.96 -12.14 24.02
C VAL A 199 6.31 -11.56 23.59
N GLN A 200 7.42 -12.22 23.92
CA GLN A 200 8.74 -11.75 23.50
C GLN A 200 8.90 -11.74 21.97
N ALA A 201 8.46 -12.79 21.27
CA ALA A 201 8.52 -12.87 19.81
C ALA A 201 7.59 -11.83 19.15
N LEU A 202 6.39 -11.64 19.71
CA LEU A 202 5.46 -10.59 19.28
C LEU A 202 6.12 -9.21 19.39
N LEU A 203 6.66 -8.85 20.55
CA LEU A 203 7.27 -7.54 20.78
C LEU A 203 8.52 -7.32 19.93
N LEU A 204 9.33 -8.36 19.73
CA LEU A 204 10.49 -8.28 18.83
C LEU A 204 10.06 -8.00 17.39
N GLN A 205 9.05 -8.73 16.89
CA GLN A 205 8.53 -8.51 15.54
C GLN A 205 7.90 -7.12 15.40
N SER A 206 7.12 -6.67 16.39
CA SER A 206 6.52 -5.33 16.36
C SER A 206 7.55 -4.22 16.44
N LYS A 207 8.63 -4.36 17.21
CA LYS A 207 9.72 -3.36 17.17
C LYS A 207 10.45 -3.35 15.83
N SER A 208 10.61 -4.51 15.17
CA SER A 208 11.16 -4.59 13.82
C SER A 208 10.24 -3.91 12.80
N ASP A 209 8.94 -4.23 12.81
CA ASP A 209 7.95 -3.64 11.92
C ASP A 209 7.82 -2.12 12.14
N LEU A 210 7.93 -1.66 13.39
CA LEU A 210 7.98 -0.23 13.72
C LEU A 210 9.22 0.45 13.11
N ALA A 211 10.39 -0.20 13.16
CA ALA A 211 11.60 0.34 12.56
C ALA A 211 11.46 0.43 11.03
N ASP A 212 10.90 -0.59 10.38
CA ASP A 212 10.58 -0.57 8.95
C ASP A 212 9.64 0.58 8.59
N ALA A 213 8.55 0.74 9.35
CA ALA A 213 7.57 1.81 9.18
C ALA A 213 8.20 3.19 9.31
N TYR A 214 9.06 3.39 10.32
CA TYR A 214 9.81 4.63 10.51
C TYR A 214 10.73 4.93 9.33
N ILE A 215 11.53 3.95 8.87
CA ILE A 215 12.47 4.12 7.76
C ILE A 215 11.70 4.40 6.46
N PHE A 216 10.58 3.71 6.23
CA PHE A 216 9.71 3.97 5.09
C PHE A 216 9.19 5.41 5.11
N ALA A 217 8.62 5.85 6.24
CA ALA A 217 8.12 7.21 6.39
C ALA A 217 9.22 8.26 6.16
N GLN A 218 10.42 8.03 6.71
CA GLN A 218 11.58 8.93 6.58
C GLN A 218 12.11 9.02 5.14
N SER A 219 12.05 7.92 4.39
CA SER A 219 12.62 7.80 3.03
C SER A 219 11.59 7.97 1.91
N ALA A 220 10.31 8.16 2.24
CA ALA A 220 9.26 8.38 1.25
C ALA A 220 9.54 9.64 0.41
N VAL A 221 9.49 9.49 -0.92
CA VAL A 221 9.80 10.57 -1.89
C VAL A 221 8.74 10.73 -2.97
N ILE A 222 7.71 9.91 -2.96
CA ILE A 222 6.60 9.94 -3.90
C ILE A 222 5.30 10.04 -3.10
N PRO A 223 4.35 10.93 -3.44
CA PRO A 223 4.55 12.06 -4.35
C PRO A 223 5.69 12.97 -3.86
N ALA A 224 6.21 13.82 -4.75
CA ALA A 224 7.29 14.73 -4.39
C ALA A 224 6.93 15.53 -3.13
N PHE A 225 7.86 15.61 -2.18
CA PHE A 225 7.59 16.26 -0.91
C PHE A 225 7.48 17.78 -1.04
N ALA A 226 6.60 18.38 -0.24
CA ALA A 226 6.53 19.81 -0.01
C ALA A 226 7.41 20.20 1.18
N ALA A 227 8.27 21.22 1.02
CA ALA A 227 9.07 21.73 2.12
C ALA A 227 8.21 22.52 3.12
N VAL A 228 8.35 22.22 4.41
CA VAL A 228 7.70 22.92 5.52
C VAL A 228 8.70 23.23 6.64
N SER A 229 8.46 24.31 7.37
CA SER A 229 9.33 24.69 8.49
C SER A 229 8.58 25.54 9.51
N GLY A 230 9.09 25.55 10.74
CA GLY A 230 8.54 26.38 11.81
C GLY A 230 7.17 25.93 12.27
N ASP A 231 6.18 26.82 12.19
CA ASP A 231 4.82 26.62 12.72
C ASP A 231 3.83 26.30 11.59
N LEU A 232 3.08 25.22 11.78
CA LEU A 232 1.98 24.79 10.92
C LEU A 232 0.60 25.24 11.42
N GLY A 233 0.52 25.86 12.60
CA GLY A 233 -0.73 26.41 13.11
C GLY A 233 -1.39 27.37 12.11
N GLY A 234 -2.70 27.22 11.92
CA GLY A 234 -3.51 28.02 10.99
C GLY A 234 -3.38 27.62 9.52
N LYS A 235 -2.63 26.56 9.18
CA LYS A 235 -2.51 26.07 7.81
C LYS A 235 -3.58 25.03 7.49
N THR A 236 -3.92 24.92 6.21
CA THR A 236 -4.63 23.77 5.64
C THR A 236 -3.70 23.05 4.68
N LEU A 237 -3.49 21.75 4.90
CA LEU A 237 -2.60 20.93 4.11
C LEU A 237 -3.40 19.83 3.40
N LEU A 238 -3.17 19.70 2.10
CA LEU A 238 -3.72 18.66 1.25
C LEU A 238 -2.92 17.35 1.40
N PRO A 239 -3.40 16.21 0.86
CA PRO A 239 -2.68 14.95 0.97
C PRO A 239 -1.28 15.03 0.34
N GLY A 240 -0.29 14.43 0.97
CA GLY A 240 1.09 14.45 0.46
C GLY A 240 2.18 14.21 1.50
N ILE A 241 3.43 14.34 1.04
CA ILE A 241 4.62 14.24 1.89
C ILE A 241 5.10 15.65 2.22
N TYR A 242 5.34 15.91 3.50
CA TYR A 242 5.78 17.20 4.01
C TYR A 242 7.12 17.05 4.73
N LYS A 243 8.15 17.75 4.28
CA LYS A 243 9.51 17.60 4.82
C LYS A 243 10.00 18.85 5.52
N SER A 244 10.49 18.69 6.74
CA SER A 244 11.17 19.74 7.52
C SER A 244 12.58 19.32 7.91
N SER A 245 13.56 20.18 7.66
CA SER A 245 14.95 20.00 8.10
C SER A 245 15.20 20.47 9.53
N THR A 246 14.20 21.09 10.17
CA THR A 246 14.28 21.67 11.51
C THR A 246 13.15 21.13 12.38
N THR A 247 13.08 21.62 13.62
CA THR A 247 11.91 21.42 14.47
C THR A 247 10.66 21.94 13.78
N LEU A 248 9.58 21.19 13.89
CA LEU A 248 8.26 21.54 13.37
C LEU A 248 7.28 21.65 14.54
N ARG A 249 6.38 22.62 14.51
CA ARG A 249 5.38 22.81 15.57
C ARG A 249 4.01 23.13 15.02
N ILE A 250 2.99 22.91 15.86
CA ILE A 250 1.62 23.39 15.66
C ILE A 250 1.27 24.23 16.89
N GLN A 251 1.20 25.55 16.74
CA GLN A 251 1.05 26.46 17.87
C GLN A 251 0.09 27.61 17.59
N SER A 252 0.31 28.37 16.51
CA SER A 252 -0.44 29.60 16.23
C SER A 252 -1.77 29.32 15.51
N GLY A 253 -2.61 28.50 16.12
CA GLY A 253 -3.87 28.00 15.57
C GLY A 253 -3.85 26.50 15.27
N ASP A 254 -4.96 26.00 14.75
CA ASP A 254 -5.11 24.59 14.39
C ASP A 254 -4.56 24.30 13.01
N LEU A 255 -4.00 23.11 12.84
CA LEU A 255 -3.63 22.57 11.53
C LEU A 255 -4.81 21.76 10.98
N ILE A 256 -5.28 22.11 9.79
CA ILE A 256 -6.32 21.38 9.08
C ILE A 256 -5.67 20.44 8.05
N LEU A 257 -6.01 19.16 8.08
CA LEU A 257 -5.67 18.17 7.07
C LEU A 257 -6.94 17.85 6.27
N ASP A 258 -6.97 18.27 5.00
CA ASP A 258 -8.16 18.19 4.16
C ASP A 258 -7.99 17.17 3.03
N ALA A 259 -8.77 16.09 3.09
CA ALA A 259 -8.78 15.01 2.11
C ALA A 259 -9.47 15.38 0.78
N GLN A 260 -10.20 16.49 0.71
CA GLN A 260 -10.94 16.91 -0.49
C GLN A 260 -11.88 15.84 -1.06
N GLY A 261 -12.43 14.98 -0.20
CA GLY A 261 -13.32 13.87 -0.56
C GLY A 261 -12.63 12.52 -0.76
N ASP A 262 -11.29 12.47 -0.76
CA ASP A 262 -10.53 11.22 -0.85
C ASP A 262 -10.34 10.58 0.54
N VAL A 263 -11.15 9.56 0.84
CA VAL A 263 -11.05 8.82 2.11
C VAL A 263 -9.73 8.07 2.27
N ASP A 264 -9.04 7.76 1.17
CA ASP A 264 -7.76 7.07 1.16
C ASP A 264 -6.56 8.04 1.10
N ALA A 265 -6.81 9.34 1.23
CA ALA A 265 -5.80 10.38 1.33
C ALA A 265 -4.81 10.10 2.46
N VAL A 266 -3.51 10.30 2.15
CA VAL A 266 -2.40 10.07 3.09
C VAL A 266 -1.58 11.33 3.31
N TRP A 267 -1.15 11.53 4.56
CA TRP A 267 -0.16 12.52 4.96
C TRP A 267 1.05 11.86 5.59
N ILE A 268 2.25 12.21 5.12
CA ILE A 268 3.51 11.80 5.74
C ILE A 268 4.32 13.05 6.07
N PHE A 269 4.48 13.35 7.35
CA PHE A 269 5.37 14.41 7.84
C PHE A 269 6.73 13.82 8.18
N GLN A 270 7.79 14.31 7.53
CA GLN A 270 9.19 13.96 7.76
C GLN A 270 9.88 15.12 8.46
N VAL A 271 10.13 15.00 9.75
CA VAL A 271 10.73 16.05 10.58
C VAL A 271 12.13 15.59 10.98
N ALA A 272 13.18 16.32 10.58
CA ALA A 272 14.56 15.94 10.87
C ALA A 272 14.94 16.10 12.35
N ALA A 273 14.24 16.96 13.09
CA ALA A 273 14.46 17.22 14.50
C ALA A 273 13.21 16.86 15.32
N ASP A 274 12.94 17.63 16.37
CA ASP A 274 11.78 17.44 17.26
C ASP A 274 10.47 17.94 16.65
N PHE A 275 9.35 17.41 17.14
CA PHE A 275 7.99 17.86 16.80
C PHE A 275 7.20 18.26 18.05
N PHE A 276 6.42 19.33 17.99
CA PHE A 276 5.61 19.79 19.12
C PHE A 276 4.22 20.24 18.68
N THR A 277 3.17 19.84 19.39
CA THR A 277 1.95 20.66 19.47
C THR A 277 2.00 21.51 20.73
N VAL A 278 1.42 22.70 20.67
CA VAL A 278 1.33 23.64 21.80
C VAL A 278 -0.11 24.06 21.93
N GLY A 279 -0.71 23.80 23.09
CA GLY A 279 -2.12 24.08 23.34
C GLY A 279 -2.45 25.55 23.57
N GLU A 280 -3.64 25.78 24.14
CA GLU A 280 -4.24 27.08 24.47
C GLU A 280 -4.82 27.82 23.27
N ALA A 281 -4.00 28.47 22.44
CA ALA A 281 -4.46 29.27 21.30
C ALA A 281 -4.59 28.48 19.99
N GLY A 282 -4.41 27.15 20.03
CA GLY A 282 -4.39 26.27 18.87
C GLY A 282 -3.74 24.93 19.19
N GLY A 283 -2.94 24.42 18.24
CA GLY A 283 -2.17 23.19 18.44
C GLY A 283 -2.92 21.90 18.11
N ASN A 284 -4.20 21.99 17.72
CA ASN A 284 -4.95 20.81 17.31
C ASN A 284 -4.62 20.42 15.87
N VAL A 285 -4.78 19.13 15.59
CA VAL A 285 -4.85 18.59 14.24
C VAL A 285 -6.32 18.29 13.94
N VAL A 286 -6.88 18.98 12.96
CA VAL A 286 -8.29 18.89 12.57
C VAL A 286 -8.39 18.15 11.24
N LEU A 287 -9.26 17.16 11.17
CA LEU A 287 -9.51 16.37 9.96
C LEU A 287 -10.70 16.95 9.20
N ALA A 288 -10.53 17.15 7.89
CA ALA A 288 -11.55 17.68 6.99
C ALA A 288 -11.63 16.83 5.71
N GLY A 289 -12.72 17.00 4.96
CA GLY A 289 -12.89 16.38 3.64
C GLY A 289 -12.85 14.86 3.61
N GLY A 290 -13.09 14.17 4.73
CA GLY A 290 -13.02 12.71 4.83
C GLY A 290 -11.67 12.16 5.28
N ALA A 291 -10.73 13.02 5.71
CA ALA A 291 -9.42 12.59 6.20
C ALA A 291 -9.57 11.67 7.43
N GLN A 292 -8.75 10.62 7.50
CA GLN A 292 -8.78 9.62 8.57
C GLN A 292 -7.44 9.59 9.31
N ALA A 293 -7.47 9.52 10.64
CA ALA A 293 -6.27 9.46 11.48
C ALA A 293 -5.33 8.30 11.10
N LYS A 294 -5.89 7.14 10.74
CA LYS A 294 -5.11 5.95 10.33
C LYS A 294 -4.23 6.18 9.08
N ASN A 295 -4.47 7.24 8.32
CA ASN A 295 -3.71 7.60 7.11
C ASN A 295 -2.76 8.79 7.34
N ILE A 296 -2.52 9.21 8.59
CA ILE A 296 -1.66 10.34 8.92
C ILE A 296 -0.45 9.83 9.71
N PHE A 297 0.75 10.15 9.23
CA PHE A 297 2.01 9.66 9.81
C PHE A 297 2.97 10.82 10.08
N TRP A 298 3.52 10.84 11.28
CA TRP A 298 4.44 11.87 11.77
C TRP A 298 5.77 11.22 12.14
N GLN A 299 6.75 11.23 11.24
CA GLN A 299 8.09 10.74 11.49
C GLN A 299 8.96 11.88 12.03
N THR A 300 9.57 11.69 13.20
CA THR A 300 10.43 12.70 13.83
C THR A 300 11.82 12.15 14.12
N GLY A 301 12.86 12.87 13.72
CA GLY A 301 14.26 12.52 13.95
C GLY A 301 14.70 12.75 15.39
N GLY A 302 13.93 13.54 16.14
CA GLY A 302 14.09 13.72 17.59
C GLY A 302 12.88 13.23 18.37
N SER A 303 12.61 13.91 19.48
CA SER A 303 11.48 13.63 20.36
C SER A 303 10.23 14.32 19.84
N ALA A 304 9.07 13.87 20.33
CA ALA A 304 7.81 14.54 20.05
C ALA A 304 7.07 14.89 21.34
N THR A 305 6.41 16.04 21.35
CA THR A 305 5.54 16.46 22.47
C THR A 305 4.16 16.82 21.96
N ILE A 306 3.14 16.21 22.54
CA ILE A 306 1.74 16.60 22.33
C ILE A 306 1.38 17.54 23.48
N GLY A 307 1.09 18.81 23.15
CA GLY A 307 0.80 19.89 24.07
C GLY A 307 -0.46 19.69 24.90
N ASN A 308 -0.55 20.44 26.01
CA ASN A 308 -1.68 20.40 26.93
C ASN A 308 -3.01 20.66 26.21
N LEU A 309 -4.06 19.92 26.55
CA LEU A 309 -5.41 20.12 26.02
C LEU A 309 -5.52 20.13 24.48
N THR A 310 -4.52 19.59 23.76
CA THR A 310 -4.56 19.48 22.30
C THR A 310 -5.23 18.18 21.85
N ALA A 311 -5.89 18.22 20.70
CA ALA A 311 -6.38 17.06 19.98
C ALA A 311 -5.42 16.73 18.83
N PHE A 312 -4.69 15.63 18.95
CA PHE A 312 -3.75 15.14 17.95
C PHE A 312 -4.34 14.00 17.12
N GLN A 313 -3.93 13.89 15.85
CA GLN A 313 -4.45 12.91 14.90
C GLN A 313 -3.30 12.21 14.18
N GLY A 314 -3.32 10.87 14.19
CA GLY A 314 -2.40 10.04 13.42
C GLY A 314 -1.35 9.29 14.23
N THR A 315 -0.49 8.58 13.50
CA THR A 315 0.59 7.76 14.03
C THR A 315 1.84 8.62 14.22
N LEU A 316 2.29 8.78 15.46
CA LEU A 316 3.52 9.49 15.80
C LEU A 316 4.67 8.50 15.96
N LEU A 317 5.64 8.60 15.05
CA LEU A 317 6.83 7.76 14.93
C LEU A 317 8.07 8.57 15.35
N ALA A 318 8.33 8.63 16.65
CA ALA A 318 9.45 9.41 17.19
C ALA A 318 10.72 8.55 17.32
N LEU A 319 11.87 9.08 16.88
CA LEU A 319 13.14 8.37 17.00
C LEU A 319 13.52 8.15 18.46
N THR A 320 13.29 9.15 19.30
CA THR A 320 13.63 9.12 20.74
C THR A 320 12.36 8.91 21.56
N SER A 321 11.84 9.94 22.23
CA SER A 321 10.77 9.84 23.22
C SER A 321 9.52 10.62 22.79
N ILE A 322 8.38 10.25 23.35
CA ILE A 322 7.11 10.98 23.19
C ILE A 322 6.61 11.40 24.57
N THR A 323 6.22 12.67 24.70
CA THR A 323 5.52 13.18 25.88
C THR A 323 4.12 13.66 25.50
N MET A 324 3.11 13.24 26.24
CA MET A 324 1.74 13.69 26.09
C MET A 324 1.34 14.51 27.32
N ASN A 325 1.21 15.82 27.15
CA ASN A 325 0.96 16.78 28.22
C ASN A 325 -0.50 16.73 28.73
N PRO A 326 -0.81 17.31 29.90
CA PRO A 326 -2.08 17.07 30.59
C PRO A 326 -3.32 17.37 29.73
N GLY A 327 -4.28 16.46 29.78
CA GLY A 327 -5.59 16.60 29.12
C GLY A 327 -5.54 16.57 27.60
N ALA A 328 -4.38 16.30 26.99
CA ALA A 328 -4.31 16.04 25.55
C ALA A 328 -5.08 14.78 25.18
N THR A 329 -5.57 14.73 23.94
CA THR A 329 -6.23 13.56 23.35
C THR A 329 -5.59 13.23 22.01
N THR A 330 -5.55 11.93 21.69
CA THR A 330 -5.01 11.45 20.42
C THR A 330 -5.95 10.39 19.84
N THR A 331 -6.18 10.44 18.53
CA THR A 331 -6.67 9.28 17.77
C THR A 331 -5.55 8.81 16.87
N GLY A 332 -5.00 7.63 17.16
CA GLY A 332 -3.77 7.16 16.51
C GLY A 332 -2.85 6.37 17.44
N HIS A 333 -1.57 6.38 17.12
CA HIS A 333 -0.55 5.56 17.77
C HIS A 333 0.62 6.42 18.25
N LEU A 334 1.17 6.14 19.43
CA LEU A 334 2.35 6.80 19.97
C LEU A 334 3.53 5.81 20.04
N PHE A 335 4.44 5.90 19.06
CA PHE A 335 5.54 4.97 18.91
C PHE A 335 6.90 5.65 19.10
N ALA A 336 7.59 5.28 20.18
CA ALA A 336 8.95 5.71 20.48
C ALA A 336 9.94 4.59 20.08
N LEU A 337 10.80 4.86 19.10
CA LEU A 337 11.74 3.85 18.59
C LEU A 337 12.79 3.49 19.63
N ASN A 338 13.47 4.49 20.20
CA ASN A 338 14.61 4.29 21.10
C ASN A 338 14.39 4.83 22.51
N GLY A 339 13.31 5.58 22.74
CA GLY A 339 13.04 6.24 24.01
C GLY A 339 11.77 5.74 24.71
N ALA A 340 11.23 6.64 25.53
CA ALA A 340 10.10 6.38 26.39
C ALA A 340 8.84 7.09 25.89
N VAL A 341 7.68 6.62 26.35
CA VAL A 341 6.41 7.35 26.20
C VAL A 341 5.93 7.77 27.59
N VAL A 342 5.69 9.07 27.77
CA VAL A 342 5.28 9.67 29.05
C VAL A 342 3.90 10.30 28.90
N LEU A 343 2.92 9.80 29.65
CA LEU A 343 1.59 10.38 29.79
C LEU A 343 1.54 11.15 31.12
N THR A 344 1.05 12.37 31.12
CA THR A 344 1.28 13.29 32.26
C THR A 344 0.03 13.60 33.08
N ASN A 345 -1.17 13.54 32.51
CA ASN A 345 -2.45 13.49 33.25
C ASN A 345 -3.63 13.40 32.29
N THR A 346 -4.67 12.63 32.66
CA THR A 346 -5.98 12.61 31.97
C THR A 346 -5.85 12.50 30.44
N ASN A 347 -4.85 11.77 29.96
CA ASN A 347 -4.61 11.62 28.53
C ASN A 347 -5.50 10.54 27.96
N ILE A 348 -6.06 10.76 26.78
CA ILE A 348 -6.90 9.76 26.09
C ILE A 348 -6.28 9.40 24.76
N ILE A 349 -6.01 8.12 24.54
CA ILE A 349 -5.51 7.57 23.28
C ILE A 349 -6.59 6.64 22.71
N ASN A 350 -7.20 7.04 21.60
CA ASN A 350 -8.24 6.29 20.89
C ASN A 350 -7.65 5.56 19.68
N LYS A 351 -8.23 4.39 19.37
CA LYS A 351 -7.92 3.65 18.15
C LYS A 351 -8.30 4.46 16.90
N PRO A 352 -7.42 4.56 15.88
CA PRO A 352 -7.70 5.30 14.65
C PRO A 352 -8.61 4.59 13.66
#